data_AF-A0A3C1L7U2-F1
#
_entry.id   AF-A0A3C1L7U2-F1
#
_cell.length_a   1.000
_cell.length_b   1.000
_cell.length_c   1.000
_cell.angle_alpha   90.00
_cell.angle_beta   90.00
_cell.angle_gamma   90.00
#
_symmetry.space_group_name_H-M   'P 1'
#
loop_
_entity.id
_entity.type
_entity.pdbx_description
1 polymer ?
#
loop_
_entity_poly.entity_id
_entity_poly.type
_entity_poly.pdbx_seq_one_letter_code
_entity_poly.pdbx_strand_id
1 'polypeptide(L)'
;HLYDTQLAAGFLGYSTPSLVSLLQSELRVTAGKGDRLTDWLRRPLSADQRDYAASDVAHLLQLQDTLDAKLAAEGRAEWVADACEELRTRPVSGTEPDLAWTRLKDVRVLKPRARGVARAVAAWRERRAMAIDSPVRQVLPDLAILGISQKQPTTVAELGQCRGVDDRHTRGVIATDILAAVREGMANEASMPAGDGEELDRSLRPAVTLVSAWVSEVARQRRIDTALLATRNDLVAFLRGDTDARLATGWRGEFLGEGIRRLVAGQAALTFDGRGGLSLIDITPP
;
A
#
# COMPACT_ATOMS: atom_id res chain seq x y z
N HIS A 1 -15.82 15.69 -8.28
CA HIS A 1 -14.52 16.18 -7.79
C HIS A 1 -14.29 15.58 -6.41
N LEU A 2 -13.18 14.87 -6.19
CA LEU A 2 -12.77 14.37 -4.86
C LEU A 2 -11.66 15.31 -4.36
N TYR A 3 -11.71 15.72 -3.10
CA TYR A 3 -10.64 16.48 -2.45
C TYR A 3 -10.24 15.77 -1.17
N ASP A 4 -8.96 15.44 -1.05
CA ASP A 4 -8.40 14.79 0.11
C ASP A 4 -7.49 15.76 0.88
N THR A 5 -7.94 16.19 2.06
CA THR A 5 -7.21 17.14 2.91
C THR A 5 -5.87 16.57 3.40
N GLN A 6 -5.72 15.25 3.50
CA GLN A 6 -4.47 14.62 3.90
C GLN A 6 -3.46 14.66 2.74
N LEU A 7 -3.89 14.37 1.51
CA LEU A 7 -3.03 14.53 0.32
C LEU A 7 -2.60 16.00 0.16
N ALA A 8 -3.55 16.93 0.24
CA ALA A 8 -3.30 18.36 0.17
C ALA A 8 -2.27 18.82 1.21
N ALA A 9 -2.44 18.39 2.47
CA ALA A 9 -1.48 18.68 3.53
C ALA A 9 -0.10 18.04 3.28
N GLY A 10 -0.04 16.85 2.67
CA GLY A 10 1.23 16.23 2.30
C GLY A 10 2.06 17.10 1.35
N PHE A 11 1.42 17.84 0.44
CA PHE A 11 2.09 18.83 -0.42
C PHE A 11 2.53 20.10 0.30
N LEU A 12 2.20 20.26 1.59
CA LEU A 12 2.65 21.34 2.46
C LEU A 12 3.65 20.87 3.54
N GLY A 13 4.06 19.59 3.48
CA GLY A 13 5.11 19.02 4.30
C GLY A 13 4.63 18.22 5.50
N TYR A 14 3.33 17.95 5.60
CA TYR A 14 2.79 17.07 6.63
C TYR A 14 3.00 15.60 6.27
N SER A 15 3.59 14.80 7.15
CA SER A 15 3.74 13.36 6.95
C SER A 15 2.58 12.60 7.60
N THR A 16 1.70 12.02 6.79
CA THR A 16 0.53 11.22 7.24
C THR A 16 -0.30 11.86 8.38
N PRO A 17 -0.71 13.14 8.25
CA PRO A 17 -1.40 13.82 9.34
C PRO A 17 -2.79 13.23 9.58
N SER A 18 -3.20 13.16 10.86
CA SER A 18 -4.59 12.89 11.24
C SER A 18 -5.47 14.15 11.03
N LEU A 19 -6.78 13.96 10.89
CA LEU A 19 -7.72 15.09 10.83
C LEU A 19 -7.56 16.02 12.06
N VAL A 20 -7.50 15.45 13.26
CA VAL A 20 -7.32 16.21 14.51
C VAL A 20 -6.05 17.07 14.48
N SER A 21 -4.93 16.50 14.03
CA SER A 21 -3.68 17.26 13.92
C SER A 21 -3.77 18.37 12.89
N LEU A 22 -4.47 18.16 11.76
CA LEU A 22 -4.67 19.20 10.74
C LEU A 22 -5.55 20.32 11.25
N LEU A 23 -6.68 20.00 11.88
CA LEU A 23 -7.57 21.01 12.46
C LEU A 23 -6.84 21.87 13.51
N GLN A 24 -5.99 21.25 14.34
CA GLN A 24 -5.21 21.97 15.33
C GLN A 24 -4.08 22.82 14.72
N SER A 25 -3.39 22.32 13.69
CA SER A 25 -2.26 23.03 13.08
C SER A 25 -2.71 24.17 12.17
N GLU A 26 -3.77 23.94 11.39
CA GLU A 26 -4.26 24.85 10.36
C GLU A 26 -5.32 25.81 10.88
N LEU A 27 -6.27 25.32 11.69
CA LEU A 27 -7.43 26.10 12.14
C LEU A 27 -7.41 26.45 13.63
N ARG A 28 -6.43 25.94 14.40
CA ARG A 28 -6.38 26.04 15.87
C ARG A 28 -7.62 25.46 16.56
N VAL A 29 -8.31 24.53 15.90
CA VAL A 29 -9.48 23.83 16.44
C VAL A 29 -9.02 22.57 17.15
N THR A 30 -9.37 22.46 18.44
CA THR A 30 -9.15 21.25 19.22
C THR A 30 -10.36 20.35 19.10
N ALA A 31 -10.21 19.21 18.41
CA ALA A 31 -11.27 18.21 18.35
C ALA A 31 -11.55 17.64 19.75
N GLY A 32 -12.83 17.45 20.08
CA GLY A 32 -13.24 16.82 21.33
C GLY A 32 -12.71 15.39 21.46
N LYS A 33 -12.54 14.91 22.70
CA LYS A 33 -12.23 13.50 22.96
C LYS A 33 -13.47 12.65 22.68
N GLY A 34 -13.68 12.24 21.44
CA GLY A 34 -14.62 11.17 21.12
C GLY A 34 -13.91 9.82 21.04
N ASP A 35 -14.60 8.77 21.48
CA ASP A 35 -14.08 7.41 21.37
C ASP A 35 -14.29 6.88 19.95
N ARG A 36 -13.19 6.78 19.21
CA ARG A 36 -13.18 6.24 17.85
C ARG A 36 -13.49 4.73 17.82
N LEU A 37 -13.36 4.03 18.94
CA LEU A 37 -13.53 2.57 19.06
C LEU A 37 -14.88 2.22 19.71
N THR A 38 -15.96 2.86 19.26
CA THR A 38 -17.33 2.54 19.69
C THR A 38 -18.05 1.66 18.66
N ASP A 39 -19.08 0.94 19.11
CA ASP A 39 -19.96 0.19 18.22
C ASP A 39 -20.87 1.14 17.43
N TRP A 40 -20.48 1.44 16.19
CA TRP A 40 -21.23 2.28 15.25
C TRP A 40 -22.48 1.61 14.66
N LEU A 41 -22.67 0.30 14.89
CA LEU A 41 -23.87 -0.43 14.47
C LEU A 41 -24.97 -0.38 15.53
N ARG A 42 -24.63 -0.10 16.80
CA ARG A 42 -25.59 0.05 17.90
C ARG A 42 -26.68 1.07 17.56
N ARG A 43 -27.94 0.76 17.91
CA ARG A 43 -29.06 1.71 17.83
C ARG A 43 -29.86 1.79 19.15
N PRO A 44 -30.29 2.99 19.58
CA PRO A 44 -29.94 4.31 19.02
C PRO A 44 -28.45 4.63 19.25
N LEU A 45 -27.90 5.54 18.43
CA LEU A 45 -26.56 6.10 18.65
C LEU A 45 -26.55 6.91 19.96
N SER A 46 -25.42 6.90 20.67
CA SER A 46 -25.23 7.78 21.84
C SER A 46 -25.09 9.25 21.42
N ALA A 47 -25.25 10.18 22.37
CA ALA A 47 -24.98 11.60 22.14
C ALA A 47 -23.52 11.81 21.67
N ASP A 48 -22.56 11.21 22.39
CA ASP A 48 -21.13 11.29 22.07
C ASP A 48 -20.80 10.80 20.65
N GLN A 49 -21.44 9.73 20.18
CA GLN A 49 -21.27 9.22 18.81
C GLN A 49 -21.77 10.23 17.77
N ARG A 50 -22.90 10.88 18.04
CA ARG A 50 -23.45 11.91 17.13
C ARG A 50 -22.56 13.14 17.10
N ASP A 51 -22.10 13.60 18.25
CA ASP A 51 -21.23 14.77 18.36
C ASP A 51 -19.88 14.53 17.71
N TYR A 52 -19.29 13.34 17.92
CA TYR A 52 -18.06 12.94 17.26
C TYR A 52 -18.23 12.91 15.73
N ALA A 53 -19.26 12.23 15.22
CA ALA A 53 -19.50 12.14 13.77
C ALA A 53 -19.74 13.51 13.12
N ALA A 54 -20.43 14.43 13.81
CA ALA A 54 -20.61 15.79 13.34
C ALA A 54 -19.29 16.58 13.33
N SER A 55 -18.45 16.40 14.36
CA SER A 55 -17.17 17.10 14.48
C SER A 55 -16.16 16.73 13.39
N ASP A 56 -16.19 15.48 12.90
CA ASP A 56 -15.29 15.00 11.83
C ASP A 56 -15.56 15.69 10.48
N VAL A 57 -16.72 16.34 10.29
CA VAL A 57 -17.07 17.04 9.04
C VAL A 57 -17.26 18.54 9.19
N ALA A 58 -17.47 19.04 10.41
CA ALA A 58 -17.83 20.43 10.68
C ALA A 58 -16.85 21.48 10.13
N HIS A 59 -15.56 21.14 10.05
CA HIS A 59 -14.50 22.07 9.69
C HIS A 59 -13.79 21.74 8.35
N LEU A 60 -14.25 20.71 7.62
CA LEU A 60 -13.53 20.26 6.42
C LEU A 60 -13.48 21.29 5.29
N LEU A 61 -14.55 22.07 5.10
CA LEU A 61 -14.57 23.13 4.07
C LEU A 61 -13.62 24.28 4.42
N GLN A 62 -13.63 24.73 5.67
CA GLN A 62 -12.69 25.75 6.14
C GLN A 62 -11.24 25.26 6.07
N LEU A 63 -11.02 23.97 6.38
CA LEU A 63 -9.70 23.35 6.25
C LEU A 63 -9.25 23.33 4.78
N GLN A 64 -10.14 22.95 3.86
CA GLN A 64 -9.87 23.00 2.43
C GLN A 64 -9.48 24.41 1.98
N ASP A 65 -10.26 25.43 2.31
CA ASP A 65 -9.96 26.84 1.94
C ASP A 65 -8.56 27.27 2.42
N THR A 66 -8.20 26.87 3.64
CA THR A 66 -6.90 27.18 4.25
C THR A 66 -5.75 26.47 3.52
N LEU A 67 -5.93 25.20 3.17
CA LEU A 67 -4.94 24.42 2.43
C LEU A 67 -4.79 24.95 1.00
N ASP A 68 -5.89 25.26 0.31
CA ASP A 68 -5.90 25.76 -1.06
C ASP A 68 -5.17 27.10 -1.18
N ALA A 69 -5.38 28.03 -0.23
CA ALA A 69 -4.64 29.29 -0.20
C ALA A 69 -3.12 29.08 -0.09
N LYS A 70 -2.68 28.13 0.74
CA LYS A 70 -1.25 27.79 0.90
C LYS A 70 -0.69 27.08 -0.33
N LEU A 71 -1.46 26.17 -0.92
CA LEU A 71 -1.06 25.43 -2.12
C LEU A 71 -0.97 26.34 -3.34
N ALA A 72 -1.86 27.31 -3.47
CA ALA A 72 -1.80 28.33 -4.52
C ALA A 72 -0.53 29.17 -4.41
N ALA A 73 -0.15 29.57 -3.19
CA ALA A 73 1.10 30.31 -2.94
C ALA A 73 2.36 29.50 -3.29
N GLU A 74 2.29 28.17 -3.18
CA GLU A 74 3.38 27.25 -3.53
C GLU A 74 3.32 26.76 -5.00
N GLY A 75 2.28 27.11 -5.75
CA GLY A 75 2.07 26.66 -7.14
C GLY A 75 1.77 25.16 -7.27
N ARG A 76 1.12 24.54 -6.28
CA ARG A 76 0.92 23.08 -6.19
C ARG A 76 -0.55 22.65 -6.31
N ALA A 77 -1.47 23.55 -6.64
CA ALA A 77 -2.91 23.24 -6.70
C ALA A 77 -3.22 22.11 -7.70
N GLU A 78 -2.60 22.14 -8.88
CA GLU A 78 -2.77 21.09 -9.91
C GLU A 78 -2.23 19.74 -9.43
N TRP A 79 -1.14 19.71 -8.65
CA TRP A 79 -0.56 18.47 -8.13
C TRP A 79 -1.51 17.78 -7.16
N VAL A 80 -2.26 18.56 -6.37
CA VAL A 80 -3.30 18.04 -5.47
C VAL A 80 -4.48 17.49 -6.26
N ALA A 81 -4.93 18.20 -7.30
CA ALA A 81 -6.01 17.74 -8.16
C ALA A 81 -5.65 16.39 -8.81
N ASP A 82 -4.44 16.27 -9.37
CA ASP A 82 -3.95 15.03 -9.97
C ASP A 82 -3.85 13.89 -8.94
N ALA A 83 -3.33 14.17 -7.74
CA ALA A 83 -3.22 13.16 -6.69
C ALA A 83 -4.59 12.69 -6.17
N CYS A 84 -5.56 13.59 -6.06
CA CYS A 84 -6.93 13.24 -5.68
C CYS A 84 -7.63 12.44 -6.78
N GLU A 85 -7.39 12.77 -8.05
CA GLU A 85 -7.92 12.01 -9.18
C GLU A 85 -7.31 10.62 -9.29
N GLU A 86 -6.00 10.48 -9.03
CA GLU A 86 -5.31 9.19 -8.90
C GLU A 86 -5.95 8.34 -7.80
N LEU A 87 -6.24 8.93 -6.63
CA LEU A 87 -6.92 8.23 -5.54
C LEU A 87 -8.34 7.81 -5.93
N ARG A 88 -9.09 8.70 -6.59
CA ARG A 88 -10.48 8.47 -7.01
C ARG A 88 -10.61 7.36 -8.07
N THR A 89 -9.65 7.27 -8.98
CA THR A 89 -9.65 6.32 -10.11
C THR A 89 -8.89 5.03 -9.80
N ARG A 90 -8.15 4.98 -8.69
CA ARG A 90 -7.46 3.78 -8.24
C ARG A 90 -8.44 2.60 -8.17
N PRO A 91 -8.16 1.48 -8.87
CA PRO A 91 -9.01 0.32 -8.83
C PRO A 91 -9.17 -0.18 -7.40
N VAL A 92 -10.41 -0.13 -6.89
CA VAL A 92 -10.78 -0.82 -5.64
C VAL A 92 -11.05 -2.27 -6.01
N SER A 93 -9.99 -3.04 -6.28
CA SER A 93 -10.16 -4.46 -6.53
C SER A 93 -10.42 -5.18 -5.21
N GLY A 94 -11.60 -5.80 -5.11
CA GLY A 94 -11.77 -6.91 -4.18
C GLY A 94 -10.68 -7.95 -4.47
N THR A 95 -10.18 -8.62 -3.44
CA THR A 95 -9.20 -9.69 -3.65
C THR A 95 -9.85 -10.76 -4.54
N GLU A 96 -9.40 -10.89 -5.78
CA GLU A 96 -9.79 -12.02 -6.63
C GLU A 96 -9.37 -13.29 -5.90
N PRO A 97 -10.32 -14.20 -5.54
CA PRO A 97 -10.01 -15.35 -4.71
C PRO A 97 -8.83 -16.19 -5.23
N ASP A 98 -8.74 -16.34 -6.56
CA ASP A 98 -7.72 -17.15 -7.22
C ASP A 98 -6.34 -16.47 -7.28
N LEU A 99 -6.26 -15.16 -6.99
CA LEU A 99 -5.01 -14.41 -6.86
C LEU A 99 -4.63 -14.11 -5.40
N ALA A 100 -5.48 -14.42 -4.43
CA ALA A 100 -5.24 -14.09 -3.02
C ALA A 100 -3.93 -14.66 -2.46
N TRP A 101 -3.56 -15.86 -2.92
CA TRP A 101 -2.33 -16.54 -2.51
C TRP A 101 -1.05 -15.77 -2.88
N THR A 102 -1.09 -14.92 -3.91
CA THR A 102 0.08 -14.15 -4.38
C THR A 102 0.56 -13.11 -3.36
N ARG A 103 -0.33 -12.69 -2.46
CA ARG A 103 -0.08 -11.72 -1.39
C ARG A 103 0.45 -12.38 -0.10
N LEU A 104 0.43 -13.72 -0.02
CA LEU A 104 0.95 -14.43 1.14
C LEU A 104 2.46 -14.27 1.22
N LYS A 105 2.94 -13.94 2.43
CA LYS A 105 4.37 -13.88 2.71
C LYS A 105 5.00 -15.25 2.44
N ASP A 106 6.20 -15.26 1.87
CA ASP A 106 7.02 -16.45 1.59
C ASP A 106 6.43 -17.46 0.58
N VAL A 107 5.29 -17.13 -0.06
CA VAL A 107 4.67 -17.99 -1.07
C VAL A 107 5.57 -18.24 -2.29
N ARG A 108 6.45 -17.28 -2.60
CA ARG A 108 7.45 -17.37 -3.67
C ARG A 108 8.49 -18.47 -3.41
N VAL A 109 8.75 -18.83 -2.15
CA VAL A 109 9.73 -19.87 -1.78
C VAL A 109 9.14 -21.28 -1.94
N LEU A 110 7.80 -21.41 -2.00
CA LEU A 110 7.14 -22.70 -2.18
C LEU A 110 7.42 -23.30 -3.57
N LYS A 111 7.51 -24.63 -3.62
CA LYS A 111 7.57 -25.40 -4.88
C LYS A 111 6.25 -25.29 -5.66
N PRO A 112 6.23 -25.45 -7.00
CA PRO A 112 5.02 -25.27 -7.83
C PRO A 112 3.76 -26.02 -7.34
N ARG A 113 3.91 -27.28 -6.93
CA ARG A 113 2.82 -28.07 -6.33
C ARG A 113 2.30 -27.48 -5.01
N ALA A 114 3.19 -27.04 -4.14
CA ALA A 114 2.81 -26.39 -2.87
C ALA A 114 2.12 -25.03 -3.13
N ARG A 115 2.52 -24.31 -4.20
CA ARG A 115 1.80 -23.11 -4.65
C ARG A 115 0.40 -23.44 -5.17
N GLY A 116 0.23 -24.56 -5.85
CA GLY A 116 -1.09 -25.07 -6.26
C GLY A 116 -2.03 -25.23 -5.07
N VAL A 117 -1.55 -25.84 -3.99
CA VAL A 117 -2.28 -25.94 -2.72
C VAL A 117 -2.54 -24.57 -2.09
N ALA A 118 -1.53 -23.69 -2.06
CA ALA A 118 -1.70 -22.34 -1.52
C ALA A 118 -2.79 -21.55 -2.27
N ARG A 119 -2.83 -21.67 -3.61
CA ARG A 119 -3.86 -21.06 -4.46
C ARG A 119 -5.25 -21.54 -4.09
N ALA A 120 -5.46 -22.86 -4.12
CA ALA A 120 -6.78 -23.44 -3.85
C ALA A 120 -7.28 -23.15 -2.43
N VAL A 121 -6.42 -23.30 -1.42
CA VAL A 121 -6.80 -23.05 -0.02
C VAL A 121 -7.02 -21.56 0.25
N ALA A 122 -6.21 -20.66 -0.33
CA ALA A 122 -6.45 -19.22 -0.22
C ALA A 122 -7.77 -18.82 -0.90
N ALA A 123 -8.04 -19.33 -2.10
CA ALA A 123 -9.29 -19.05 -2.81
C ALA A 123 -10.51 -19.55 -2.04
N TRP A 124 -10.44 -20.75 -1.45
CA TRP A 124 -11.48 -21.24 -0.53
C TRP A 124 -11.69 -20.28 0.64
N ARG A 125 -10.61 -19.82 1.29
CA ARG A 125 -10.69 -18.89 2.42
C ARG A 125 -11.39 -17.59 2.02
N GLU A 126 -11.01 -16.97 0.91
CA GLU A 126 -11.64 -15.73 0.43
C GLU A 126 -13.15 -15.95 0.17
N ARG A 127 -13.52 -17.01 -0.57
CA ARG A 127 -14.92 -17.33 -0.86
C ARG A 127 -15.72 -17.57 0.42
N ARG A 128 -15.16 -18.30 1.39
CA ARG A 128 -15.80 -18.56 2.67
C ARG A 128 -15.97 -17.28 3.48
N ALA A 129 -14.94 -16.44 3.55
CA ALA A 129 -14.95 -15.15 4.23
C ALA A 129 -16.04 -14.22 3.66
N MET A 130 -16.15 -14.15 2.33
CA MET A 130 -17.21 -13.41 1.64
C MET A 130 -18.59 -13.98 1.97
N ALA A 131 -18.75 -15.31 1.98
CA ALA A 131 -20.04 -15.96 2.24
C ALA A 131 -20.57 -15.77 3.67
N ILE A 132 -19.69 -15.56 4.65
CA ILE A 132 -20.08 -15.35 6.05
C ILE A 132 -19.85 -13.92 6.55
N ASP A 133 -19.46 -13.01 5.66
CA ASP A 133 -19.11 -11.62 5.96
C ASP A 133 -18.13 -11.49 7.14
N SER A 134 -17.01 -12.21 7.06
CA SER A 134 -16.00 -12.25 8.11
C SER A 134 -14.61 -11.93 7.55
N PRO A 135 -13.72 -11.26 8.31
CA PRO A 135 -12.33 -11.07 7.90
C PRO A 135 -11.64 -12.40 7.58
N VAL A 136 -10.90 -12.45 6.47
CA VAL A 136 -10.24 -13.67 5.96
C VAL A 136 -9.36 -14.36 7.00
N ARG A 137 -8.67 -13.59 7.85
CA ARG A 137 -7.79 -14.11 8.91
C ARG A 137 -8.55 -14.80 10.04
N GLN A 138 -9.83 -14.47 10.23
CA GLN A 138 -10.68 -15.16 11.20
C GLN A 138 -11.17 -16.51 10.65
N VAL A 139 -11.27 -16.66 9.33
CA VAL A 139 -11.60 -17.93 8.66
C VAL A 139 -10.41 -18.88 8.65
N LEU A 140 -9.24 -18.43 8.18
CA LEU A 140 -8.00 -19.21 8.16
C LEU A 140 -6.78 -18.27 8.13
N PRO A 141 -5.88 -18.32 9.14
CA PRO A 141 -4.69 -17.48 9.17
C PRO A 141 -3.72 -17.76 8.01
N ASP A 142 -2.98 -16.75 7.56
CA ASP A 142 -1.95 -16.90 6.51
C ASP A 142 -0.93 -18.01 6.85
N LEU A 143 -0.56 -18.11 8.14
CA LEU A 143 0.34 -19.15 8.64
C LEU A 143 -0.21 -20.56 8.42
N ALA A 144 -1.53 -20.74 8.59
CA ALA A 144 -2.19 -22.01 8.38
C ALA A 144 -2.17 -22.40 6.91
N ILE A 145 -2.44 -21.46 6.00
CA ILE A 145 -2.35 -21.71 4.54
C ILE A 145 -0.95 -22.20 4.18
N LEU A 146 0.10 -21.53 4.65
CA LEU A 146 1.48 -21.93 4.37
C LEU A 146 1.81 -23.31 4.97
N GLY A 147 1.39 -23.57 6.21
CA GLY A 147 1.58 -24.87 6.87
C GLY A 147 0.87 -26.01 6.14
N ILE A 148 -0.36 -25.79 5.69
CA ILE A 148 -1.15 -26.73 4.88
C ILE A 148 -0.49 -26.95 3.51
N SER A 149 -0.02 -25.88 2.87
CA SER A 149 0.62 -25.95 1.54
C SER A 149 1.93 -26.74 1.54
N GLN A 150 2.70 -26.63 2.63
CA GLN A 150 3.95 -27.37 2.79
C GLN A 150 3.70 -28.85 3.15
N LYS A 151 2.74 -29.11 4.06
CA LYS A 151 2.47 -30.46 4.56
C LYS A 151 1.57 -31.30 3.64
N GLN A 152 0.69 -30.65 2.86
CA GLN A 152 -0.26 -31.27 1.94
C GLN A 152 -1.09 -32.40 2.58
N PRO A 153 -1.82 -32.10 3.68
CA PRO A 153 -2.53 -33.12 4.44
C PRO A 153 -3.66 -33.77 3.62
N THR A 154 -3.81 -35.08 3.77
CA THR A 154 -4.85 -35.89 3.13
C THR A 154 -5.92 -36.35 4.12
N THR A 155 -5.64 -36.24 5.42
CA THR A 155 -6.56 -36.59 6.51
C THR A 155 -6.75 -35.43 7.49
N VAL A 156 -7.85 -35.47 8.26
CA VAL A 156 -8.12 -34.47 9.31
C VAL A 156 -7.05 -34.48 10.40
N ALA A 157 -6.52 -35.66 10.73
CA ALA A 157 -5.43 -35.80 11.70
C ALA A 157 -4.14 -35.11 11.21
N GLU A 158 -3.80 -35.28 9.93
CA GLU A 158 -2.64 -34.58 9.32
C GLU A 158 -2.87 -33.07 9.25
N LEU A 159 -4.09 -32.63 8.95
CA LEU A 159 -4.48 -31.22 8.92
C LEU A 159 -4.28 -30.58 10.30
N GLY A 160 -4.68 -31.24 11.39
CA GLY A 160 -4.49 -30.74 12.75
C GLY A 160 -3.02 -30.61 13.17
N GLN A 161 -2.10 -31.26 12.46
CA GLN A 161 -0.66 -31.14 12.69
C GLN A 161 0.00 -30.08 11.80
N CYS A 162 -0.74 -29.36 10.95
CA CYS A 162 -0.21 -28.26 10.16
C CYS A 162 0.03 -27.03 11.04
N ARG A 163 1.16 -26.34 10.82
CA ARG A 163 1.46 -25.10 11.55
C ARG A 163 0.37 -24.05 11.30
N GLY A 164 -0.13 -23.43 12.37
CA GLY A 164 -1.15 -22.38 12.31
C GLY A 164 -2.59 -22.90 12.20
N VAL A 165 -2.79 -24.21 12.10
CA VAL A 165 -4.11 -24.84 12.20
C VAL A 165 -4.44 -25.04 13.68
N ASP A 166 -5.67 -24.70 14.04
CA ASP A 166 -6.26 -24.92 15.36
C ASP A 166 -7.52 -25.79 15.26
N ASP A 167 -8.11 -26.16 16.40
CA ASP A 167 -9.23 -27.12 16.48
C ASP A 167 -10.48 -26.74 15.70
N ARG A 168 -10.76 -25.45 15.43
CA ARG A 168 -11.97 -25.07 14.65
C ARG A 168 -11.79 -25.39 13.17
N HIS A 169 -10.57 -25.47 12.67
CA HIS A 169 -10.28 -25.82 11.28
C HIS A 169 -10.36 -27.32 11.02
N THR A 170 -10.29 -28.15 12.06
CA THR A 170 -10.33 -29.62 11.98
C THR A 170 -11.73 -30.21 12.25
N ARG A 171 -12.77 -29.36 12.34
CA ARG A 171 -14.15 -29.78 12.64
C ARG A 171 -15.07 -29.67 11.44
N GLY A 172 -15.89 -30.71 11.26
CA GLY A 172 -17.04 -30.72 10.36
C GLY A 172 -16.71 -30.30 8.93
N VAL A 173 -17.62 -29.52 8.34
CA VAL A 173 -17.54 -29.06 6.94
C VAL A 173 -16.26 -28.27 6.65
N ILE A 174 -15.73 -27.52 7.62
CA ILE A 174 -14.50 -26.72 7.43
C ILE A 174 -13.32 -27.63 7.10
N ALA A 175 -13.13 -28.71 7.86
CA ALA A 175 -12.05 -29.66 7.60
C ALA A 175 -12.22 -30.35 6.25
N THR A 176 -13.46 -30.73 5.91
CA THR A 176 -13.80 -31.33 4.62
C THR A 176 -13.46 -30.40 3.45
N ASP A 177 -13.85 -29.13 3.54
CA ASP A 177 -13.60 -28.16 2.47
C ASP A 177 -12.11 -27.84 2.32
N ILE A 178 -11.37 -27.69 3.42
CA ILE A 178 -9.92 -27.47 3.37
C ILE A 178 -9.23 -28.66 2.70
N LEU A 179 -9.57 -29.89 3.07
CA LEU A 179 -8.99 -31.09 2.45
C LEU A 179 -9.39 -31.24 0.97
N ALA A 180 -10.60 -30.80 0.59
CA ALA A 180 -11.01 -30.74 -0.80
C ALA A 180 -10.16 -29.74 -1.60
N ALA A 181 -9.94 -28.53 -1.06
CA ALA A 181 -9.09 -27.51 -1.65
C ALA A 181 -7.62 -27.98 -1.74
N VAL A 182 -7.11 -28.70 -0.74
CA VAL A 182 -5.76 -29.31 -0.80
C VAL A 182 -5.68 -30.30 -1.96
N ARG A 183 -6.67 -31.18 -2.12
CA ARG A 183 -6.71 -32.16 -3.21
C ARG A 183 -6.74 -31.49 -4.58
N GLU A 184 -7.56 -30.45 -4.73
CA GLU A 184 -7.64 -29.64 -5.95
C GLU A 184 -6.28 -29.00 -6.27
N GLY A 185 -5.63 -28.38 -5.28
CA GLY A 185 -4.34 -27.72 -5.45
C GLY A 185 -3.19 -28.69 -5.70
N MET A 186 -3.24 -29.91 -5.17
CA MET A 186 -2.26 -30.96 -5.47
C MET A 186 -2.34 -31.45 -6.93
N ALA A 187 -3.52 -31.38 -7.55
CA ALA A 187 -3.75 -31.75 -8.94
C ALA A 187 -3.38 -30.63 -9.93
N ASN A 188 -3.29 -29.38 -9.46
CA ASN A 188 -3.09 -28.21 -10.30
C ASN A 188 -1.92 -27.37 -9.78
N GLU A 189 -0.72 -27.59 -10.33
CA GLU A 189 0.43 -26.75 -10.01
C GLU A 189 0.17 -25.28 -10.33
N ALA A 190 0.76 -24.39 -9.55
CA ALA A 190 0.68 -22.95 -9.79
C ALA A 190 2.09 -22.37 -9.91
N SER A 191 2.29 -21.61 -10.98
CA SER A 191 3.40 -20.69 -11.10
C SER A 191 3.00 -19.34 -10.52
N MET A 192 3.96 -18.60 -9.98
CA MET A 192 3.70 -17.20 -9.68
C MET A 192 3.22 -16.54 -10.99
N PRO A 193 2.15 -15.73 -10.96
CA PRO A 193 1.88 -14.83 -12.07
C PRO A 193 3.18 -14.10 -12.38
N ALA A 194 3.51 -13.96 -13.67
CA ALA A 194 4.57 -13.04 -14.04
C ALA A 194 4.27 -11.73 -13.33
N GLY A 195 5.17 -11.27 -12.46
CA GLY A 195 5.01 -9.94 -11.92
C GLY A 195 5.01 -9.01 -13.12
N ASP A 196 4.07 -8.08 -13.18
CA ASP A 196 4.07 -7.07 -14.22
C ASP A 196 5.42 -6.34 -14.14
N GLY A 197 6.25 -6.64 -15.15
CA GLY A 197 7.64 -6.24 -15.27
C GLY A 197 8.67 -7.27 -14.78
N GLU A 198 9.65 -7.52 -15.64
CA GLU A 198 10.91 -8.21 -15.32
C GLU A 198 11.47 -7.71 -13.98
N GLU A 199 12.11 -8.57 -13.19
CA GLU A 199 12.86 -8.08 -12.03
C GLU A 199 13.80 -6.95 -12.50
N LEU A 200 13.80 -5.81 -11.79
CA LEU A 200 14.73 -4.73 -12.08
C LEU A 200 16.14 -5.30 -12.24
N ASP A 201 16.79 -4.95 -13.34
CA ASP A 201 18.13 -5.40 -13.67
C ASP A 201 19.03 -5.25 -12.43
N ARG A 202 19.81 -6.29 -12.14
CA ARG A 202 20.68 -6.33 -10.96
C ARG A 202 21.63 -5.14 -10.92
N SER A 203 22.05 -4.64 -12.08
CA SER A 203 22.89 -3.44 -12.22
C SER A 203 22.19 -2.15 -11.76
N LEU A 204 20.87 -2.05 -11.87
CA LEU A 204 20.08 -0.88 -11.48
C LEU A 204 19.58 -0.92 -10.03
N ARG A 205 19.73 -2.06 -9.33
CA ARG A 205 19.29 -2.17 -7.92
C ARG A 205 19.95 -1.14 -6.98
N PRO A 206 21.26 -0.82 -7.09
CA PRO A 206 21.87 0.24 -6.29
C PRO A 206 21.28 1.63 -6.56
N ALA A 207 20.85 1.89 -7.80
CA ALA A 207 20.26 3.17 -8.18
C ALA A 207 18.97 3.46 -7.39
N VAL A 208 18.17 2.44 -7.04
CA VAL A 208 16.97 2.62 -6.21
C VAL A 208 17.31 3.31 -4.89
N THR A 209 18.40 2.91 -4.22
CA THR A 209 18.82 3.51 -2.95
C THR A 209 19.30 4.94 -3.14
N LEU A 210 20.13 5.20 -4.16
CA LEU A 210 20.65 6.54 -4.46
C LEU A 210 19.52 7.51 -4.82
N VAL A 211 18.62 7.09 -5.69
CA VAL A 211 17.46 7.88 -6.10
C VAL A 211 16.52 8.11 -4.91
N SER A 212 16.31 7.10 -4.06
CA SER A 212 15.49 7.27 -2.84
C SER A 212 16.06 8.33 -1.90
N ALA A 213 17.39 8.35 -1.73
CA ALA A 213 18.06 9.35 -0.90
C ALA A 213 17.90 10.76 -1.49
N TRP A 214 18.09 10.90 -2.81
CA TRP A 214 17.89 12.17 -3.50
C TRP A 214 16.43 12.65 -3.44
N VAL A 215 15.45 11.79 -3.71
CA VAL A 215 14.02 12.14 -3.62
C VAL A 215 13.65 12.56 -2.20
N SER A 216 14.20 11.91 -1.17
CA SER A 216 13.99 12.31 0.22
C SER A 216 14.54 13.70 0.52
N GLU A 217 15.68 14.05 -0.07
CA GLU A 217 16.22 15.41 0.04
C GLU A 217 15.37 16.44 -0.71
N VAL A 218 14.91 16.13 -1.93
CA VAL A 218 14.02 17.01 -2.69
C VAL A 218 12.72 17.24 -1.91
N ALA A 219 12.14 16.18 -1.34
CA ALA A 219 10.96 16.23 -0.49
C ALA A 219 11.17 17.18 0.71
N ARG A 220 12.31 17.03 1.40
CA ARG A 220 12.70 17.87 2.53
C ARG A 220 12.83 19.34 2.13
N GLN A 221 13.55 19.64 1.05
CA GLN A 221 13.78 21.00 0.56
C GLN A 221 12.48 21.68 0.13
N ARG A 222 11.57 20.94 -0.53
CA ARG A 222 10.29 21.47 -0.99
C ARG A 222 9.18 21.40 0.06
N ARG A 223 9.43 20.79 1.22
CA ARG A 223 8.42 20.52 2.25
C ARG A 223 7.24 19.76 1.64
N ILE A 224 7.50 18.58 1.11
CA ILE A 224 6.52 17.66 0.55
C ILE A 224 6.71 16.30 1.24
N ASP A 225 5.63 15.58 1.51
CA ASP A 225 5.72 14.18 1.92
C ASP A 225 6.40 13.35 0.81
N THR A 226 7.53 12.70 1.13
CA THR A 226 8.30 11.88 0.20
C THR A 226 7.43 10.82 -0.50
N ALA A 227 6.43 10.26 0.17
CA ALA A 227 5.55 9.25 -0.41
C ALA A 227 4.65 9.80 -1.55
N LEU A 228 4.33 11.10 -1.52
CA LEU A 228 3.61 11.76 -2.61
C LEU A 228 4.49 11.98 -3.83
N LEU A 229 5.80 12.20 -3.63
CA LEU A 229 6.76 12.32 -4.72
C LEU A 229 7.02 10.95 -5.36
N ALA A 230 7.57 10.00 -4.60
CA ALA A 230 7.82 8.65 -5.09
C ALA A 230 7.94 7.64 -3.95
N THR A 231 7.27 6.50 -4.12
CA THR A 231 7.52 5.30 -3.33
C THR A 231 8.64 4.47 -3.97
N ARG A 232 9.17 3.50 -3.23
CA ARG A 232 10.14 2.55 -3.78
C ARG A 232 9.60 1.81 -5.03
N ASN A 233 8.31 1.50 -5.07
CA ASN A 233 7.70 0.83 -6.21
C ASN A 233 7.65 1.76 -7.43
N ASP A 234 7.34 3.04 -7.24
CA ASP A 234 7.37 4.03 -8.32
C ASP A 234 8.77 4.16 -8.92
N LEU A 235 9.81 4.17 -8.07
CA LEU A 235 11.20 4.21 -8.51
C LEU A 235 11.59 2.96 -9.31
N VAL A 236 11.20 1.77 -8.84
CA VAL A 236 11.48 0.52 -9.55
C VAL A 236 10.79 0.48 -10.90
N ALA A 237 9.51 0.85 -10.97
CA ALA A 237 8.75 0.89 -12.22
C ALA A 237 9.37 1.87 -13.22
N PHE A 238 9.75 3.07 -12.75
CA PHE A 238 10.42 4.07 -13.59
C PHE A 238 11.78 3.61 -14.10
N LEU A 239 12.62 3.00 -13.25
CA LEU A 239 13.94 2.49 -13.64
C LEU A 239 13.86 1.30 -14.59
N ARG A 240 12.76 0.54 -14.54
CA ARG A 240 12.47 -0.53 -15.52
C ARG A 240 12.05 0.02 -16.87
N GLY A 241 11.57 1.27 -16.93
CA GLY A 241 11.02 1.88 -18.13
C GLY A 241 9.53 1.57 -18.35
N ASP A 242 8.79 1.24 -17.28
CA ASP A 242 7.37 0.94 -17.36
C ASP A 242 6.60 2.20 -17.85
N THR A 243 5.83 2.06 -18.94
CA THR A 243 5.13 3.19 -19.58
C THR A 243 4.02 3.77 -18.72
N ASP A 244 3.47 2.96 -17.82
CA ASP A 244 2.44 3.31 -16.85
C ASP A 244 3.02 3.70 -15.48
N ALA A 245 4.35 3.79 -15.33
CA ALA A 245 4.96 4.23 -14.09
C ALA A 245 4.48 5.64 -13.72
N ARG A 246 4.18 5.85 -12.44
CA ARG A 246 3.70 7.16 -11.92
C ARG A 246 4.68 8.32 -12.13
N LEU A 247 5.96 8.01 -12.38
CA LEU A 247 7.02 8.97 -12.68
C LEU A 247 7.28 9.15 -14.19
N ALA A 248 6.63 8.38 -15.05
CA ALA A 248 6.79 8.46 -16.50
C ALA A 248 6.05 9.67 -17.10
N THR A 249 4.99 10.14 -16.44
CA THR A 249 4.12 11.23 -16.92
C THR A 249 3.73 12.19 -15.80
N GLY A 250 3.14 13.33 -16.19
CA GLY A 250 2.61 14.34 -15.28
C GLY A 250 3.67 15.06 -14.45
N TRP A 251 3.20 15.80 -13.44
CA TRP A 251 4.05 16.69 -12.64
C TRP A 251 5.20 15.97 -11.94
N ARG A 252 5.05 14.69 -11.56
CA ARG A 252 6.13 13.93 -10.90
C ARG A 252 7.28 13.63 -11.86
N GLY A 253 6.96 13.26 -13.10
CA GLY A 253 7.95 13.01 -14.14
C GLY A 253 8.69 14.27 -14.53
N GLU A 254 7.98 15.40 -14.64
CA GLU A 254 8.58 16.72 -14.88
C GLU A 254 9.48 17.15 -13.71
N PHE A 255 9.03 16.90 -12.49
CA PHE A 255 9.70 17.37 -11.28
C PHE A 255 10.92 16.52 -10.87
N LEU A 256 10.86 15.19 -11.04
CA LEU A 256 11.91 14.26 -10.63
C LEU A 256 12.64 13.59 -11.79
N GLY A 257 11.96 13.35 -12.91
CA GLY A 257 12.41 12.40 -13.93
C GLY A 257 13.78 12.73 -14.51
N GLU A 258 14.09 14.01 -14.73
CA GLU A 258 15.40 14.44 -15.23
C GLU A 258 16.52 14.12 -14.23
N GLY A 259 16.35 14.48 -12.95
CA GLY A 259 17.36 14.21 -11.93
C GLY A 259 17.62 12.70 -11.75
N ILE A 260 16.55 11.88 -11.83
CA ILE A 260 16.69 10.42 -11.81
C ILE A 260 17.50 9.94 -13.03
N ARG A 261 17.11 10.37 -14.24
CA ARG A 261 17.76 9.94 -15.49
C ARG A 261 19.24 10.34 -15.52
N ARG A 262 19.57 11.55 -15.10
CA ARG A 262 20.97 12.03 -15.02
C ARG A 262 21.80 11.24 -14.02
N LEU A 263 21.25 10.94 -12.84
CA LEU A 263 21.95 10.17 -11.81
C LEU A 263 22.24 8.73 -12.29
N VAL A 264 21.28 8.10 -12.98
CA VAL A 264 21.44 6.74 -13.51
C VAL A 264 22.38 6.70 -14.73
N ALA A 265 22.33 7.73 -15.59
CA ALA A 265 23.21 7.85 -16.75
C ALA A 265 24.67 8.23 -16.40
N GLY A 266 24.99 8.46 -15.13
CA GLY A 266 26.32 8.91 -14.70
C GLY A 266 26.64 10.35 -15.11
N GLN A 267 25.62 11.17 -15.38
CA GLN A 267 25.73 12.60 -15.73
C GLN A 267 25.57 13.51 -14.51
N ALA A 268 25.25 12.93 -13.35
CA ALA A 268 25.18 13.62 -12.08
C ALA A 268 25.69 12.72 -10.95
N ALA A 269 26.30 13.33 -9.92
CA ALA A 269 26.65 12.68 -8.67
C ALA A 269 25.81 13.23 -7.52
N LEU A 270 25.48 12.38 -6.55
CA LEU A 270 24.85 12.78 -5.29
C LEU A 270 25.94 13.00 -4.23
N THR A 271 26.02 14.21 -3.69
CA THR A 271 27.01 14.59 -2.67
C THR A 271 26.37 15.32 -1.50
N PHE A 272 27.03 15.34 -0.35
CA PHE A 272 26.67 16.22 0.75
C PHE A 272 27.07 17.66 0.45
N ASP A 273 26.24 18.61 0.86
CA ASP A 273 26.48 20.05 0.76
C ASP A 273 27.33 20.63 1.92
N GLY A 274 27.78 19.78 2.85
CA GLY A 274 28.52 20.18 4.05
C GLY A 274 27.64 20.75 5.17
N ARG A 275 26.32 20.87 4.98
CA ARG A 275 25.32 21.33 5.94
C ARG A 275 24.31 20.25 6.32
N GLY A 276 24.58 19.01 5.91
CA GLY A 276 23.72 17.85 6.16
C GLY A 276 22.63 17.65 5.11
N GLY A 277 22.61 18.44 4.03
CA GLY A 277 21.76 18.24 2.86
C GLY A 277 22.47 17.46 1.75
N LEU A 278 21.70 16.95 0.80
CA LEU A 278 22.21 16.32 -0.42
C LEU A 278 22.03 17.25 -1.62
N SER A 279 22.93 17.15 -2.58
CA SER A 279 22.87 17.91 -3.82
C SER A 279 23.26 17.03 -5.01
N LEU A 280 22.59 17.25 -6.14
CA LEU A 280 23.05 16.72 -7.42
C LEU A 280 24.05 17.71 -8.00
N ILE A 281 25.24 17.21 -8.32
CA ILE A 281 26.27 17.95 -9.05
C ILE A 281 26.47 17.34 -10.42
N ASP A 282 26.73 18.17 -11.43
CA ASP A 282 26.99 17.72 -12.78
C ASP A 282 28.32 16.96 -12.83
N ILE A 283 28.33 15.80 -13.48
CA ILE A 283 29.56 15.09 -13.81
C ILE A 283 29.94 15.50 -15.23
N THR A 284 31.04 16.22 -15.38
CA THR A 284 31.65 16.42 -16.69
C THR A 284 32.24 15.07 -17.13
N PRO A 285 31.82 14.51 -18.29
CA PRO A 285 32.46 13.31 -18.81
C PRO A 285 33.97 13.56 -18.99
N PRO A 286 34.82 12.55 -18.74
CA PRO A 286 36.25 12.66 -19.01
C PRO A 286 36.54 12.88 -20.50
#